data_AF-A0A1X7T8C8-F1
#
_entry.id   AF-A0A1X7T8C8-F1
#
_cell.length_a   1.000
_cell.length_b   1.000
_cell.length_c   1.000
_cell.angle_alpha   90.00
_cell.angle_beta   90.00
_cell.angle_gamma   90.00
#
_symmetry.space_group_name_H-M   'P 1'
#
loop_
_entity.id
_entity.type
_entity.pdbx_description
1 polymer ?
#
loop_
_entity_poly.entity_id
_entity_poly.type
_entity_poly.pdbx_seq_one_letter_code
_entity_poly.pdbx_strand_id
1 'polypeptide(L)'
;ESVYQYAKKHHDPLPVRILFYILLTYAWEFSCGVILSRFGANSWDYSEFRFNVYGLITLEYAPFWGIAGLVFEYIMSCMEAVEGLPHWRVAINKERRQSKH
;
A
#
# COMPACT_ATOMS: atom_id res chain seq x y z
N GLU A 1 3.75 -2.33 17.20
CA GLU A 1 3.38 -0.97 16.76
C GLU A 1 3.40 -0.94 15.25
N SER A 2 2.28 -0.64 14.59
CA SER A 2 2.22 -0.49 13.13
C SER A 2 3.03 0.76 12.70
N VAL A 3 3.63 0.72 11.51
CA VAL A 3 4.46 1.80 10.93
C VAL A 3 3.75 3.15 11.00
N TYR A 4 2.42 3.15 10.86
CA TYR A 4 1.55 4.31 11.02
C TYR A 4 1.61 4.94 12.43
N GLN A 5 1.55 4.12 13.48
CA GLN A 5 1.59 4.58 14.87
C GLN A 5 2.96 5.13 15.24
N TYR A 6 4.03 4.49 14.73
CA TYR A 6 5.40 4.96 14.91
C TYR A 6 5.62 6.33 14.24
N ALA A 7 5.19 6.49 12.98
CA ALA A 7 5.33 7.73 12.24
C ALA A 7 4.47 8.88 12.80
N LYS A 8 3.28 8.58 13.32
CA LYS A 8 2.42 9.57 14.00
C LYS A 8 3.05 10.07 15.31
N LYS A 9 3.75 9.20 16.02
CA LYS A 9 4.47 9.52 17.27
C LYS A 9 5.73 10.35 17.04
N HIS A 10 6.39 10.17 15.88
CA HIS A 10 7.61 10.89 15.52
C HIS A 10 7.40 12.16 14.68
N HIS A 11 6.15 12.55 14.38
CA HIS A 11 5.84 13.76 13.60
C HIS A 11 6.51 13.78 12.20
N ASP A 12 6.77 12.60 11.63
CA ASP A 12 7.42 12.51 10.32
C ASP A 12 6.51 13.08 9.24
N PRO A 13 7.02 13.97 8.38
CA PRO A 13 6.21 14.60 7.34
C PRO A 13 5.72 13.53 6.34
N LEU A 14 4.41 13.56 6.05
CA LEU A 14 3.71 12.66 5.12
C LEU A 14 4.49 12.37 3.81
N PRO A 15 5.14 13.35 3.15
CA PRO A 15 5.91 13.10 1.94
C PRO A 15 7.05 12.10 2.10
N VAL A 16 7.73 12.07 3.25
CA VAL A 16 8.87 11.17 3.49
C VAL A 16 8.41 9.71 3.55
N ARG A 17 7.24 9.47 4.15
CA ARG A 17 6.65 8.13 4.23
C ARG A 17 6.22 7.64 2.86
N ILE A 18 5.56 8.51 2.10
CA ILE A 18 5.14 8.22 0.71
C ILE A 18 6.38 7.89 -0.15
N LEU A 19 7.44 8.69 -0.04
CA LEU A 19 8.72 8.43 -0.71
C LEU A 19 9.30 7.07 -0.34
N PHE A 20 9.28 6.71 0.95
CA PHE A 20 9.78 5.41 1.39
C PHE A 20 8.97 4.25 0.79
N TYR A 21 7.64 4.34 0.75
CA TYR A 21 6.79 3.32 0.15
C TYR A 21 6.98 3.20 -1.35
N ILE A 22 7.10 4.32 -2.06
CA ILE A 22 7.43 4.33 -3.48
C ILE A 22 8.77 3.63 -3.68
N LEU A 23 9.83 4.05 -2.97
CA LEU A 23 11.16 3.47 -3.12
C LEU A 23 11.20 1.96 -2.86
N LEU A 24 10.53 1.50 -1.80
CA LEU A 24 10.47 0.08 -1.46
C LEU A 24 9.70 -0.72 -2.52
N THR A 25 8.58 -0.18 -3.02
CA THR A 25 7.75 -0.83 -4.04
C THR A 25 8.50 -0.95 -5.35
N TYR A 26 9.18 0.12 -5.77
CA TYR A 26 10.04 0.12 -6.95
C TYR A 26 11.23 -0.83 -6.80
N ALA A 27 11.87 -0.88 -5.63
CA ALA A 27 12.96 -1.82 -5.38
C ALA A 27 12.49 -3.28 -5.44
N TRP A 28 11.30 -3.56 -4.91
CA TRP A 28 10.67 -4.88 -4.97
C TRP A 28 10.31 -5.27 -6.41
N GLU A 29 9.61 -4.39 -7.13
CA GLU A 29 9.21 -4.59 -8.52
C GLU A 29 10.44 -4.77 -9.42
N PHE A 30 11.53 -4.05 -9.14
CA PHE A 30 12.78 -4.13 -9.91
C PHE A 30 13.43 -5.49 -9.68
N SER A 31 13.50 -5.90 -8.42
CA SER A 31 14.07 -7.18 -8.02
C SER A 31 13.29 -8.33 -8.63
N CYS A 32 11.96 -8.30 -8.57
CA CYS A 32 11.08 -9.28 -9.19
C CYS A 32 11.24 -9.32 -10.72
N GLY A 33 11.30 -8.16 -11.37
CA GLY A 33 11.53 -8.06 -12.82
C GLY A 33 12.89 -8.62 -13.25
N VAL A 34 13.96 -8.32 -12.52
CA VAL A 34 15.31 -8.86 -12.79
C VAL A 34 15.35 -10.37 -12.58
N ILE A 35 14.68 -10.88 -11.53
CA ILE A 35 14.60 -12.31 -11.25
C ILE A 35 13.82 -13.01 -12.37
N LEU A 36 12.64 -12.53 -12.76
CA LEU A 36 11.83 -13.12 -13.84
C LEU A 36 12.54 -13.08 -15.20
N SER A 37 13.22 -11.97 -15.49
CA SER A 37 14.02 -11.82 -16.70
C SER A 37 15.14 -12.88 -16.78
N ARG A 38 15.76 -13.23 -15.64
CA ARG A 38 16.73 -14.34 -15.57
C ARG A 38 16.11 -15.72 -15.83
N PHE A 39 14.81 -15.89 -15.57
CA PHE A 39 14.08 -17.12 -15.90
C PHE A 39 13.52 -17.13 -17.33
N GLY A 40 13.77 -16.09 -18.14
CA GLY A 40 13.26 -15.98 -19.51
C GLY A 40 11.74 -15.78 -19.60
N ALA A 41 11.07 -15.51 -18.47
CA ALA A 41 9.64 -15.29 -18.37
C ALA A 41 9.37 -13.80 -18.12
N ASN A 42 9.64 -12.97 -19.13
CA ASN A 42 9.26 -11.55 -19.09
C ASN A 42 7.85 -11.39 -19.65
N SER A 43 6.84 -11.35 -18.78
CA SER A 43 5.44 -11.12 -19.15
C SER A 43 5.09 -9.64 -19.38
N TRP A 44 5.95 -8.72 -18.92
CA TRP A 44 5.78 -7.29 -19.06
C TRP A 44 7.03 -6.69 -19.68
N ASP A 45 6.97 -6.38 -20.97
CA ASP A 45 8.02 -5.65 -21.66
C ASP A 45 7.63 -4.16 -21.69
N TYR A 46 8.27 -3.35 -20.85
CA TYR A 46 8.07 -1.90 -20.82
C TYR A 46 9.12 -1.15 -21.66
N SER A 47 9.86 -1.85 -22.54
CA SER A 47 10.93 -1.29 -23.38
C SER A 47 10.49 -0.10 -24.26
N GLU A 48 9.20 0.03 -24.57
CA GLU A 48 8.66 1.12 -25.39
C GLU A 48 8.48 2.48 -24.67
N PHE A 49 8.56 2.52 -23.33
CA PHE A 49 8.36 3.75 -22.55
C PHE A 49 9.68 4.53 -22.33
N ARG A 50 9.69 5.84 -22.60
CA ARG A 50 10.92 6.67 -22.53
C ARG A 50 11.53 6.83 -21.12
N PHE A 51 10.76 6.58 -20.06
CA PHE A 51 11.21 6.65 -18.65
C PHE A 51 11.24 5.28 -17.99
N ASN A 52 11.58 4.25 -18.76
CA ASN A 52 11.76 2.91 -18.25
C ASN A 52 13.17 2.73 -17.63
N VAL A 53 13.24 2.03 -16.51
CA VAL A 53 14.51 1.52 -15.97
C VAL A 53 14.64 0.09 -16.47
N TYR A 54 15.59 -0.16 -17.37
CA TYR A 54 15.87 -1.48 -17.95
C TYR A 54 14.70 -2.17 -18.68
N GLY A 55 13.63 -1.44 -19.04
CA GLY A 55 12.42 -2.02 -19.63
C GLY A 55 11.58 -2.87 -18.66
N LEU A 56 11.92 -2.84 -17.36
CA LEU A 56 11.29 -3.64 -16.31
C LEU A 56 10.35 -2.82 -15.42
N ILE A 57 10.56 -1.51 -15.35
CA ILE A 57 9.84 -0.57 -14.48
C ILE A 57 9.67 0.76 -15.19
N THR A 58 8.55 1.44 -14.99
CA THR A 58 8.31 2.81 -15.46
C THR A 58 8.18 3.78 -14.29
N LEU A 59 8.99 4.84 -14.28
CA LEU A 59 8.97 5.88 -13.23
C LEU A 59 7.67 6.70 -13.24
N GLU A 60 6.88 6.62 -14.31
CA GLU A 60 5.61 7.36 -14.48
C GLU A 60 4.54 6.91 -13.48
N TYR A 61 4.62 5.69 -12.96
CA TYR A 61 3.70 5.18 -11.94
C TYR A 61 4.11 5.54 -10.51
N ALA A 62 5.19 6.30 -10.31
CA ALA A 62 5.63 6.71 -8.97
C ALA A 62 4.54 7.41 -8.14
N PRO A 63 3.79 8.39 -8.68
CA PRO A 63 2.67 8.98 -7.95
C PRO A 63 1.54 7.96 -7.68
N PHE A 64 1.30 7.02 -8.60
CA PHE A 64 0.29 5.97 -8.41
C PHE A 64 0.64 5.04 -7.24
N TRP A 65 1.90 4.59 -7.16
CA TRP A 65 2.39 3.77 -6.06
C TRP A 65 2.38 4.51 -4.72
N GLY A 66 2.65 5.82 -4.73
CA GLY A 66 2.53 6.66 -3.54
C GLY A 66 1.09 6.73 -3.01
N ILE A 67 0.11 6.92 -3.91
CA ILE A 67 -1.31 6.91 -3.56
C ILE A 67 -1.74 5.52 -3.08
N ALA A 68 -1.32 4.45 -3.75
CA ALA A 68 -1.61 3.08 -3.35
C ALA A 68 -1.09 2.77 -1.93
N GLY A 69 0.13 3.22 -1.60
CA GLY A 69 0.68 3.10 -0.25
C GLY A 69 -0.18 3.80 0.82
N LEU A 70 -0.67 5.02 0.54
CA LEU A 70 -1.58 5.73 1.44
C LEU A 70 -2.93 5.03 1.60
N VAL A 71 -3.50 4.51 0.51
CA VAL A 71 -4.74 3.72 0.55
C VAL A 71 -4.54 2.48 1.41
N PHE A 72 -3.39 1.80 1.28
CA PHE A 72 -3.06 0.63 2.07
C PHE A 72 -2.93 0.96 3.56
N GLU A 73 -2.26 2.06 3.91
CA GLU A 73 -2.22 2.55 5.30
C GLU A 73 -3.61 2.83 5.87
N TYR A 74 -4.48 3.46 5.07
CA TYR A 74 -5.85 3.77 5.47
C TYR A 74 -6.66 2.49 5.70
N ILE A 75 -6.55 1.51 4.80
CA ILE A 75 -7.22 0.21 4.93
C ILE A 75 -6.72 -0.51 6.19
N MET A 76 -5.41 -0.56 6.41
CA MET A 76 -4.83 -1.20 7.59
C MET A 76 -5.29 -0.53 8.88
N SER A 77 -5.30 0.80 8.92
CA SER A 77 -5.80 1.56 10.08
C SER A 77 -7.29 1.32 10.32
N CYS A 78 -8.07 1.19 9.25
CA CYS A 78 -9.50 0.87 9.32
C CYS A 78 -9.72 -0.56 9.83
N MET A 79 -8.91 -1.53 9.37
CA MET A 79 -8.95 -2.91 9.86
C MET A 79 -8.60 -3.01 11.35
N GLU A 80 -7.52 -2.34 11.79
CA GLU A 80 -7.18 -2.23 13.22
C GLU A 80 -8.33 -1.63 14.04
N ALA A 81 -9.01 -0.60 13.50
CA ALA A 81 -10.17 0.00 14.17
C ALA A 81 -11.36 -0.97 14.24
N VAL A 82 -11.58 -1.80 13.22
CA VAL A 82 -12.64 -2.81 13.20
C VAL A 82 -12.34 -3.96 14.17
N GLU A 83 -11.10 -4.44 14.22
CA GLU A 83 -10.68 -5.48 15.17
C GLU A 83 -10.64 -4.97 16.62
N GLY A 84 -10.27 -3.70 16.82
CA GLY A 84 -10.28 -3.02 18.11
C GLY A 84 -11.69 -2.69 18.62
N LEU A 85 -12.73 -2.80 17.78
CA LEU A 85 -14.10 -2.69 18.26
C LEU A 85 -14.45 -3.96 19.04
N PRO A 86 -14.80 -3.84 20.33
CA PRO A 86 -15.22 -5.01 21.07
C PRO A 86 -16.50 -5.53 20.41
N HIS A 87 -16.50 -6.81 20.03
CA HIS A 87 -17.56 -7.47 19.24
C HIS A 87 -18.98 -7.22 19.79
N TRP A 88 -19.14 -7.00 21.10
CA TRP A 88 -20.42 -6.62 21.71
C TRP A 88 -20.98 -5.28 21.19
N ARG A 89 -20.13 -4.31 20.81
CA ARG A 89 -20.58 -3.05 20.18
C ARG A 89 -21.20 -3.28 18.80
N VAL A 90 -20.66 -4.23 18.04
CA VAL A 90 -21.23 -4.63 16.74
C VAL A 90 -22.57 -5.34 16.96
N ALA A 91 -22.65 -6.22 17.96
CA ALA A 91 -23.89 -6.90 18.33
C ALA A 91 -25.00 -5.92 18.77
N ILE A 92 -24.70 -4.94 19.63
CA ILE A 92 -25.68 -3.93 20.07
C ILE A 92 -26.19 -3.08 18.91
N ASN A 93 -25.33 -2.68 17.97
CA ASN A 93 -25.78 -1.90 16.81
C ASN A 93 -26.69 -2.73 15.88
N LYS A 94 -26.47 -4.04 15.80
CA LYS A 94 -27.33 -4.96 15.06
C LYS A 94 -28.70 -5.09 15.71
N GLU A 95 -28.75 -5.29 17.03
CA GLU A 95 -30.01 -5.36 17.80
C GLU A 95 -30.79 -4.04 17.74
N ARG A 96 -30.10 -2.90 17.88
CA ARG A 96 -30.72 -1.57 17.82
C ARG A 96 -31.30 -1.23 16.43
N ARG A 97 -30.73 -1.79 15.35
CA ARG A 97 -31.29 -1.68 13.99
C ARG A 97 -32.51 -2.57 13.81
N GLN A 98 -32.52 -3.77 14.38
CA GLN A 98 -33.68 -4.67 14.32
C GLN A 98 -34.86 -4.18 15.15
N SER A 99 -34.62 -3.50 16.29
CA SER A 99 -35.69 -2.88 17.09
C SER A 99 -36.35 -1.65 16.44
N LYS A 100 -35.77 -1.10 15.37
CA LYS A 100 -36.32 0.05 14.64
C LYS A 100 -37.12 -0.34 13.38
N HIS A 101 -37.21 -1.63 13.08
CA HIS A 101 -38.09 -2.21 12.07
C HIS A 101 -39.17 -3.05 12.74
#